data_AF-T0YA39-F1
#
_entry.id   AF-T0YA39-F1
#
_cell.length_a   1.000
_cell.length_b   1.000
_cell.length_c   1.000
_cell.angle_alpha   90.00
_cell.angle_beta   90.00
_cell.angle_gamma   90.00
#
_symmetry.space_group_name_H-M   'P 1'
#
loop_
_entity.id
_entity.type
_entity.pdbx_description
1 polymer ?
#
loop_
_entity_poly.entity_id
_entity_poly.type
_entity_poly.pdbx_seq_one_letter_code
_entity_poly.pdbx_strand_id
1 'polypeptide(L)'
;MRLLALKVDVDTLRGTRTGVPALVELLRAEQAQATFLFSLGPDHTGRALKRVFRPGFLGKVKRTSVLEHYGLRTLLYGTLLPGPDIGLKTAPIL
;
A
#
# COMPACT_ATOMS: atom_id res chain seq x y z
N MET A 1 9.04 -24.01 21.91
CA MET A 1 8.72 -23.76 20.48
C MET A 1 8.65 -22.26 20.28
N ARG A 2 9.19 -21.72 19.17
CA ARG A 2 9.07 -20.28 18.85
C ARG A 2 7.89 -20.08 17.93
N LEU A 3 6.94 -19.26 18.36
CA LEU A 3 5.82 -18.82 17.53
C LEU A 3 6.29 -17.67 16.64
N LEU A 4 6.09 -17.81 15.33
CA LEU A 4 6.35 -16.76 14.34
C LEU A 4 5.00 -16.26 13.82
N ALA A 5 4.88 -14.95 13.60
CA ALA A 5 3.68 -14.33 13.06
C ALA A 5 4.04 -13.40 11.90
N LEU A 6 3.20 -13.39 10.86
CA LEU A 6 3.31 -12.46 9.74
C LEU A 6 2.31 -11.32 9.94
N LYS A 7 2.82 -10.11 10.16
CA LYS A 7 2.01 -8.89 10.25
C LYS A 7 2.09 -8.12 8.94
N VAL A 8 0.94 -7.77 8.35
CA VAL A 8 0.86 -7.04 7.09
C VAL A 8 0.12 -5.71 7.31
N ASP A 9 0.84 -4.60 7.25
CA ASP A 9 0.25 -3.26 7.30
C ASP A 9 -0.21 -2.85 5.89
N VAL A 10 -1.48 -2.44 5.76
CA VAL A 10 -2.13 -2.07 4.50
C VAL A 10 -2.52 -0.60 4.54
N ASP A 11 -1.68 0.23 3.94
CA ASP A 11 -1.73 1.69 4.12
C ASP A 11 -2.32 2.47 2.95
N THR A 12 -2.76 1.81 1.88
CA THR A 12 -3.15 2.48 0.63
C THR A 12 -4.39 1.87 0.01
N LEU A 13 -5.18 2.68 -0.71
CA LEU A 13 -6.38 2.23 -1.42
C LEU A 13 -6.05 1.10 -2.41
N ARG A 14 -4.91 1.22 -3.10
CA ARG A 14 -4.45 0.20 -4.05
C ARG A 14 -4.04 -1.08 -3.31
N GLY A 15 -3.31 -0.95 -2.20
CA GLY A 15 -2.93 -2.06 -1.33
C GLY A 15 -4.16 -2.86 -0.92
N THR A 16 -5.20 -2.20 -0.42
CA THR A 16 -6.48 -2.83 -0.07
C THR A 16 -7.17 -3.47 -1.27
N ARG A 17 -7.29 -2.74 -2.40
CA ARG A 17 -8.09 -3.20 -3.55
C ARG A 17 -7.44 -4.30 -4.39
N THR A 18 -6.11 -4.33 -4.46
CA THR A 18 -5.37 -5.20 -5.39
C THR A 18 -4.29 -6.03 -4.70
N GLY A 19 -3.59 -5.47 -3.72
CA GLY A 19 -2.52 -6.17 -3.01
C GLY A 19 -3.04 -7.26 -2.07
N VAL A 20 -4.04 -6.92 -1.25
CA VAL A 20 -4.61 -7.85 -0.26
C VAL A 20 -5.22 -9.09 -0.90
N PRO A 21 -6.07 -9.00 -1.95
CA PRO A 21 -6.59 -10.20 -2.60
C PRO A 21 -5.49 -11.13 -3.11
N ALA A 22 -4.45 -10.59 -3.76
CA ALA A 22 -3.34 -11.39 -4.27
C ALA A 22 -2.52 -12.05 -3.14
N LEU A 23 -2.26 -11.32 -2.05
CA LEU A 23 -1.55 -11.85 -0.88
C LEU A 23 -2.35 -12.93 -0.16
N VAL A 24 -3.67 -12.77 -0.05
CA VAL A 24 -4.55 -13.79 0.57
C VAL A 24 -4.50 -15.08 -0.23
N GLU A 25 -4.59 -15.01 -1.56
CA GLU A 25 -4.50 -16.21 -2.41
C GLU A 25 -3.14 -16.91 -2.28
N LEU A 26 -2.04 -16.14 -2.26
CA LEU A 26 -0.70 -16.70 -2.04
C LEU A 26 -0.58 -17.37 -0.66
N LEU A 27 -1.01 -16.70 0.41
CA LEU A 27 -0.92 -17.24 1.77
C LEU A 27 -1.76 -18.50 1.95
N ARG A 28 -2.92 -18.58 1.29
CA ARG A 28 -3.74 -19.80 1.26
C ARG A 28 -3.03 -20.95 0.57
N ALA A 29 -2.40 -20.71 -0.57
CA ALA A 29 -1.65 -21.72 -1.31
C ALA A 29 -0.48 -22.29 -0.48
N GLU A 30 0.19 -21.41 0.28
CA GLU A 30 1.33 -21.77 1.14
C GLU A 30 0.93 -22.20 2.56
N GLN A 31 -0.37 -22.30 2.87
CA GLN A 31 -0.90 -22.64 4.19
C GLN A 31 -0.33 -21.77 5.32
N ALA A 32 -0.04 -20.50 5.01
CA ALA A 32 0.54 -19.53 5.93
C ALA A 32 -0.55 -18.60 6.49
N GLN A 33 -0.42 -18.24 7.77
CA GLN A 33 -1.31 -17.27 8.42
C GLN A 33 -0.66 -15.89 8.50
N ALA A 34 -1.46 -14.84 8.31
CA ALA A 34 -1.04 -13.46 8.49
C ALA A 34 -2.17 -12.63 9.10
N THR A 35 -1.80 -11.60 9.86
CA THR A 35 -2.73 -10.58 10.35
C THR A 35 -2.59 -9.32 9.50
N PHE A 36 -3.68 -8.91 8.87
CA PHE A 36 -3.75 -7.68 8.07
C PHE A 36 -4.27 -6.53 8.93
N LEU A 37 -3.55 -5.41 8.94
CA LEU A 37 -3.91 -4.18 9.65
C LEU A 37 -4.20 -3.10 8.62
N PHE A 38 -5.43 -2.61 8.59
CA PHE A 38 -5.87 -1.65 7.58
C PHE A 38 -5.87 -0.23 8.12
N SER A 39 -5.23 0.67 7.38
CA SER A 39 -5.38 2.11 7.56
C SER A 39 -6.66 2.56 6.83
N LEU A 40 -7.59 3.18 7.57
CA LEU A 40 -8.86 3.70 7.03
C LEU A 40 -8.86 5.23 7.03
N GLY A 41 -9.70 5.82 6.17
CA GLY A 41 -9.76 7.26 5.93
C GLY A 41 -9.06 7.66 4.61
N PRO A 42 -8.79 8.97 4.40
CA PRO A 42 -8.25 9.45 3.14
C PRO A 42 -6.83 8.92 2.86
N ASP A 43 -6.63 8.35 1.67
CA ASP A 43 -5.34 7.87 1.20
C ASP A 43 -4.39 9.05 0.95
N HIS A 44 -3.43 9.21 1.84
CA HIS A 44 -2.40 10.25 1.77
C HIS A 44 -1.05 9.73 1.31
N THR A 45 -1.00 8.59 0.61
CA THR A 45 0.24 7.97 0.13
C THR A 45 1.12 8.95 -0.64
N GLY A 46 0.54 9.85 -1.44
CA GLY A 46 1.31 10.86 -2.15
C GLY A 46 2.04 11.85 -1.23
N ARG A 47 1.57 12.11 0.00
CA ARG A 47 2.33 12.94 0.97
C ARG A 47 3.67 12.29 1.33
N ALA A 48 3.77 10.96 1.30
CA ALA A 48 5.03 10.26 1.52
C ALA A 48 6.02 10.51 0.38
N LEU A 49 5.56 10.80 -0.85
CA LEU A 49 6.44 11.23 -1.94
C LEU A 49 7.02 12.62 -1.76
N LYS A 50 6.44 13.48 -0.89
CA LYS A 50 7.15 14.70 -0.48
C LYS A 50 8.48 14.40 0.22
N ARG A 51 8.67 13.17 0.73
CA ARG A 51 9.95 12.69 1.27
C ARG A 51 10.94 12.25 0.17
N VAL A 52 10.53 12.17 -1.10
CA VAL A 52 11.45 11.98 -2.25
C VAL A 52 12.47 13.12 -2.35
N PHE A 53 12.12 14.31 -1.84
CA PHE A 53 13.02 15.46 -1.77
C PHE A 53 14.03 15.38 -0.60
N ARG A 54 14.01 14.33 0.24
CA ARG A 54 15.06 14.09 1.24
C ARG A 54 16.29 13.43 0.60
N PRO A 55 17.52 13.87 0.92
CA PRO A 55 18.74 13.25 0.39
C PRO A 55 18.75 11.75 0.73
N GLY A 56 18.93 10.89 -0.28
CA GLY A 56 18.94 9.43 -0.15
C GLY A 56 17.69 8.69 -0.64
N PHE A 57 16.55 9.37 -0.83
CA PHE A 57 15.32 8.72 -1.33
C PHE A 57 15.32 8.54 -2.85
N LEU A 58 15.93 9.48 -3.59
CA LEU A 58 16.12 9.40 -5.05
C LEU A 58 16.91 8.15 -5.49
N GLY A 59 17.85 7.67 -4.66
CA GLY A 59 18.59 6.43 -4.90
C GLY A 59 17.72 5.17 -4.81
N LYS A 60 16.68 5.18 -3.95
CA LYS A 60 15.68 4.11 -3.88
C LYS A 60 14.72 4.14 -5.08
N VAL A 61 14.34 5.33 -5.54
CA VAL A 61 13.40 5.49 -6.67
C VAL A 61 14.02 5.10 -8.01
N LYS A 62 15.34 5.27 -8.21
CA LYS A 62 16.02 4.84 -9.45
C LYS A 62 16.11 3.32 -9.63
N ARG A 63 16.03 2.53 -8.55
CA ARG A 63 16.15 1.05 -8.60
C ARG A 63 14.81 0.33 -8.77
N THR A 64 13.71 1.04 -8.64
CA THR A 64 12.36 0.49 -8.77
C THR A 64 11.69 1.23 -9.91
N SER A 65 11.11 0.56 -10.90
CA SER A 65 10.31 1.18 -11.97
C SER A 65 9.01 1.75 -11.38
N VAL A 66 9.10 2.79 -10.55
CA VAL A 66 7.99 3.35 -9.75
C VAL A 66 6.94 3.97 -10.66
N LEU A 67 7.35 4.55 -11.78
CA LEU A 67 6.46 5.14 -12.78
C LEU A 67 5.56 4.09 -13.45
N GLU A 68 6.13 2.95 -13.80
CA GLU A 68 5.45 1.89 -14.55
C GLU A 68 4.52 1.06 -13.65
N HIS A 69 4.86 0.92 -12.36
CA HIS A 69 4.09 0.09 -11.44
C HIS A 69 3.02 0.83 -10.63
N TYR A 70 3.11 2.14 -10.37
CA TYR A 70 2.15 2.86 -9.51
C TYR A 70 1.13 3.71 -10.25
N GLY A 71 1.44 4.14 -11.47
CA GLY A 71 0.68 5.13 -12.22
C GLY A 71 0.76 6.52 -11.58
N LEU A 72 0.95 7.57 -12.40
CA LEU A 72 1.08 8.95 -11.93
C LEU A 72 -0.07 9.39 -10.99
N ARG A 73 -1.29 8.91 -11.21
CA ARG A 73 -2.46 9.27 -10.38
C ARG A 73 -2.30 8.92 -8.91
N THR A 74 -1.81 7.71 -8.61
CA THR A 74 -1.64 7.25 -7.21
C THR A 74 -0.59 8.09 -6.48
N LEU A 75 0.43 8.55 -7.21
CA LEU A 75 1.49 9.43 -6.69
C LEU A 75 0.97 10.84 -6.35
N LEU A 76 -0.13 11.27 -6.97
CA LEU A 76 -0.72 12.59 -6.78
C LEU A 76 -1.76 12.66 -5.66
N TYR A 77 -2.26 11.52 -5.16
CA TYR A 77 -3.22 11.47 -4.06
C TYR A 77 -2.62 11.99 -2.75
N GLY A 78 -3.21 13.03 -2.17
CA GLY A 78 -2.71 13.70 -0.98
C GLY A 78 -1.63 14.76 -1.23
N THR A 79 -1.23 15.01 -2.48
CA THR A 79 -0.34 16.13 -2.87
C THR A 79 -1.02 17.13 -3.77
N LEU A 80 -1.48 16.72 -4.96
CA LEU A 80 -2.19 17.56 -5.95
C LEU A 80 -3.65 17.12 -6.16
N LEU A 81 -4.03 15.92 -5.70
CA LEU A 81 -5.38 15.40 -5.75
C LEU A 81 -5.88 15.06 -4.34
N PRO A 82 -7.18 15.20 -4.05
CA PRO A 82 -7.73 14.74 -2.78
C PRO A 82 -7.47 13.24 -2.62
N GLY A 83 -7.02 12.84 -1.42
CA GLY A 83 -6.84 11.44 -1.09
C GLY A 83 -8.20 10.73 -1.08
N PRO A 84 -8.42 9.68 -1.89
CA PRO A 84 -9.67 8.93 -1.84
C PRO A 84 -9.81 8.26 -0.47
N ASP A 85 -11.01 8.27 0.09
CA ASP A 85 -11.27 7.54 1.34
C ASP A 85 -11.19 6.03 1.09
N ILE A 86 -10.22 5.37 1.74
CA ILE A 86 -9.96 3.94 1.59
C ILE A 86 -11.19 3.15 2.03
N GLY A 87 -11.68 3.43 3.24
CA GLY A 87 -12.79 2.69 3.84
C GLY A 87 -14.06 2.79 3.00
N LEU A 88 -14.44 3.98 2.55
CA LEU A 88 -15.62 4.16 1.71
C LEU A 88 -15.49 3.51 0.33
N LYS A 89 -14.28 3.45 -0.24
CA LYS A 89 -14.04 2.90 -1.58
C LYS A 89 -13.84 1.39 -1.59
N THR A 90 -13.51 0.77 -0.46
CA THR A 90 -13.25 -0.67 -0.34
C THR A 90 -14.12 -1.38 0.69
N ALA A 91 -15.16 -0.73 1.22
CA ALA A 91 -16.09 -1.33 2.19
C ALA A 91 -16.62 -2.73 1.78
N PRO A 92 -16.90 -3.04 0.50
CA PRO A 92 -17.38 -4.38 0.13
C PRO A 92 -16.33 -5.50 0.20
N ILE A 93 -15.05 -5.17 0.32
CA ILE A 93 -13.91 -6.12 0.26
C ILE A 93 -13.03 -6.10 1.52
N LEU A 94 -13.37 -5.25 2.49
CA LEU A 94 -12.79 -5.20 3.83
C LEU A 94 -13.67 -6.03 4.78
#